data_AF-A0A183CN07-F1
#
_entry.id   AF-A0A183CN07-F1
#
_cell.length_a   1.000
_cell.length_b   1.000
_cell.length_c   1.000
_cell.angle_alpha   90.00
_cell.angle_beta   90.00
_cell.angle_gamma   90.00
#
_symmetry.space_group_name_H-M   'P 1'
#
loop_
_entity.id
_entity.type
_entity.pdbx_description
1 polymer ?
#
loop_
_entity_poly.entity_id
_entity_poly.type
_entity_poly.pdbx_seq_one_letter_code
_entity_poly.pdbx_strand_id
1 'polypeptide(L)'
;MLRSRSFIIIIWNDEDEDVVPFTEENNWTGERLTFRHFNEDKWLLVRCPIGREEDKWTNWEKEAIEWKWWRQWNRIEIYFEDGDIGDG
;
A
#
# COMPACT_ATOMS: atom_id res chain seq x y z
N MET A 1 2.93 -24.84 -2.10
CA MET A 1 3.22 -23.79 -1.11
C MET A 1 3.46 -22.49 -1.88
N LEU A 2 2.43 -21.64 -2.00
CA LEU A 2 2.59 -20.33 -2.64
C LEU A 2 3.51 -19.49 -1.75
N ARG A 3 4.62 -18.98 -2.30
CA ARG A 3 5.48 -18.02 -1.59
C ARG A 3 4.67 -16.75 -1.38
N SER A 4 4.27 -16.47 -0.14
CA SER A 4 3.78 -15.14 0.23
C SER A 4 4.88 -14.12 -0.11
N ARG A 5 4.51 -13.07 -0.84
CA ARG A 5 5.40 -11.97 -1.21
C ARG A 5 4.87 -10.71 -0.52
N SER A 6 5.73 -10.08 0.27
CA SER A 6 5.47 -8.76 0.81
C SER A 6 5.65 -7.69 -0.25
N PHE A 7 4.86 -6.62 -0.14
CA PHE A 7 5.00 -5.45 -0.99
C PHE A 7 4.65 -4.18 -0.24
N ILE A 8 5.21 -3.07 -0.72
CA ILE A 8 4.90 -1.71 -0.31
C ILE A 8 4.55 -0.98 -1.61
N ILE A 9 3.33 -0.49 -1.71
CA ILE A 9 2.82 0.26 -2.87
C ILE A 9 2.46 1.66 -2.38
N ILE A 10 2.86 2.67 -3.16
CA ILE A 10 2.39 4.04 -2.97
C ILE A 10 1.29 4.30 -3.98
N ILE A 11 0.16 4.77 -3.48
CA ILE A 11 -1.00 5.18 -4.27
C ILE A 11 -1.07 6.71 -4.22
N TRP A 12 -1.30 7.32 -5.36
CA TRP A 12 -1.57 8.75 -5.49
C TRP A 12 -3.07 8.87 -5.64
N ASN A 13 -3.70 9.58 -4.72
CA ASN A 13 -5.11 9.87 -4.77
C ASN A 13 -5.24 11.39 -4.76
N ASP A 14 -5.32 11.97 -5.96
CA ASP A 14 -5.44 13.42 -6.19
C ASP A 14 -6.89 13.90 -6.04
N GLU A 15 -7.84 12.99 -5.82
CA GLU A 15 -9.27 13.27 -5.67
C GLU A 15 -9.69 13.32 -4.20
N ASP A 16 -10.63 14.22 -3.87
CA ASP A 16 -11.33 14.33 -2.58
C ASP A 16 -12.30 13.13 -2.34
N GLU A 17 -12.04 11.95 -2.92
CA GLU A 17 -12.79 10.75 -2.63
C GLU A 17 -12.62 10.37 -1.15
N ASP A 18 -13.71 9.92 -0.51
CA ASP A 18 -13.76 9.45 0.89
C ASP A 18 -12.98 8.12 1.05
N VAL A 19 -11.67 8.18 0.87
CA VAL A 19 -10.75 7.07 1.00
C VAL A 19 -10.39 6.93 2.48
N VAL A 20 -10.83 5.83 3.10
CA VAL A 20 -10.67 5.59 4.53
C VAL A 20 -9.49 4.63 4.79
N PRO A 21 -8.59 4.95 5.73
CA PRO A 21 -7.51 4.03 6.10
C PRO A 21 -8.05 2.76 6.76
N PHE A 22 -7.38 1.63 6.55
CA PHE A 22 -7.76 0.36 7.16
C PHE A 22 -6.55 -0.53 7.48
N THR A 23 -6.77 -1.52 8.34
CA THR A 23 -5.83 -2.61 8.56
C THR A 23 -6.61 -3.91 8.72
N GLU A 24 -6.38 -4.83 7.81
CA GLU A 24 -7.06 -6.13 7.76
C GLU A 24 -6.06 -7.25 7.97
N GLU A 25 -6.38 -8.17 8.87
CA GLU A 25 -5.56 -9.35 9.17
C GLU A 25 -6.27 -10.63 8.73
N ASN A 26 -5.63 -11.38 7.84
CA ASN A 26 -6.10 -12.68 7.41
C ASN A 26 -5.37 -13.77 8.21
N ASN A 27 -6.04 -14.27 9.26
CA ASN A 27 -5.50 -15.35 10.11
C ASN A 27 -5.31 -16.69 9.38
N TRP A 28 -5.97 -16.91 8.24
CA TRP A 28 -5.82 -18.15 7.47
C TRP A 28 -4.53 -18.14 6.65
N THR A 29 -4.16 -17.00 6.07
CA THR A 29 -2.91 -16.84 5.32
C THR A 29 -1.76 -16.36 6.19
N GLY A 30 -2.04 -15.85 7.38
CA GLY A 30 -1.05 -15.25 8.27
C GLY A 30 -0.55 -13.90 7.77
N GLU A 31 -1.37 -13.16 7.03
CA GLU A 31 -1.01 -11.91 6.35
C GLU A 31 -1.80 -10.71 6.88
N ARG A 32 -1.17 -9.54 6.84
CA ARG A 32 -1.77 -8.25 7.18
C ARG A 32 -1.67 -7.33 5.97
N LEU A 33 -2.76 -6.63 5.69
CA LEU A 33 -2.86 -5.58 4.69
C LEU A 33 -3.18 -4.27 5.41
N THR A 34 -2.30 -3.29 5.31
CA THR A 34 -2.49 -1.96 5.89
C THR A 34 -2.56 -0.94 4.77
N PHE A 35 -3.57 -0.10 4.82
CA PHE A 35 -3.74 1.03 3.94
C PHE A 35 -3.86 2.31 4.76
N ARG A 36 -2.93 3.25 4.54
CA ARG A 36 -2.85 4.47 5.35
C ARG A 36 -2.35 5.68 4.56
N HIS A 37 -2.89 6.84 4.90
CA HIS A 37 -2.38 8.13 4.45
C HIS A 37 -1.01 8.40 5.07
N PHE A 38 -0.07 8.95 4.30
CA PHE A 38 1.24 9.32 4.86
C PHE A 38 1.77 10.69 4.42
N ASN A 39 1.33 11.26 3.29
CA ASN A 39 1.72 12.62 2.87
C ASN A 39 0.85 13.17 1.73
N GLU A 40 0.26 14.36 1.88
CA GLU A 40 -0.50 15.07 0.82
C GLU A 40 -1.49 14.12 0.11
N ASP A 41 -1.28 13.81 -1.16
CA ASP A 41 -2.15 12.94 -1.95
C ASP A 41 -1.67 11.48 -1.96
N LYS A 42 -0.69 11.14 -1.11
CA LYS A 42 0.00 9.85 -1.10
C LYS A 42 -0.44 8.95 0.04
N TRP A 43 -0.82 7.75 -0.36
CA TRP A 43 -1.24 6.65 0.49
C TRP A 43 -0.30 5.47 0.35
N LEU A 44 -0.17 4.69 1.42
CA LEU A 44 0.69 3.53 1.49
C LEU A 44 -0.16 2.27 1.67
N LEU A 45 -0.04 1.33 0.73
CA LEU A 45 -0.61 -0.01 0.83
C LEU A 45 0.50 -1.02 1.09
N VAL A 46 0.46 -1.67 2.24
CA VAL A 46 1.50 -2.59 2.70
C VAL A 46 0.91 -3.96 2.95
N ARG A 47 1.43 -4.98 2.27
CA ARG A 47 1.16 -6.39 2.59
C ARG A 47 2.38 -7.03 3.25
N CYS A 48 2.17 -7.68 4.38
CA CYS A 48 3.23 -8.38 5.12
C CYS A 48 2.68 -9.59 5.89
N PRO A 49 3.56 -10.46 6.44
CA PRO A 49 3.16 -11.42 7.46
C PRO A 49 2.65 -10.71 8.73
N ILE A 50 1.72 -11.34 9.46
CA ILE A 50 1.21 -10.85 10.76
C ILE A 50 2.35 -10.80 11.80
N GLY A 51 3.17 -11.85 11.87
CA GLY A 51 4.32 -11.93 12.78
C GLY A 51 5.58 -11.23 12.28
N ARG A 52 5.48 -10.04 11.68
CA ARG A 52 6.64 -9.29 11.19
C ARG A 52 7.38 -8.56 12.31
N GLU A 53 8.66 -8.26 12.09
CA GLU A 53 9.45 -7.38 12.94
C GLU A 53 9.15 -5.91 12.58
N GLU A 54 8.42 -5.21 13.43
CA GLU A 54 7.91 -3.84 13.15
C GLU A 54 9.04 -2.82 12.91
N ASP A 55 10.15 -2.90 13.65
CA ASP A 55 11.27 -1.96 13.51
C ASP A 55 11.94 -2.08 12.13
N LYS A 56 12.14 -3.31 11.67
CA LYS A 56 12.68 -3.60 10.35
C LYS A 56 11.75 -3.11 9.25
N TRP A 57 10.43 -3.28 9.46
CA TRP A 57 9.43 -2.83 8.50
C TRP A 57 9.34 -1.32 8.42
N THR A 58 9.41 -0.65 9.56
CA THR A 58 9.43 0.82 9.63
C THR A 58 10.61 1.39 8.86
N ASN A 59 11.79 0.75 8.97
CA ASN A 59 12.96 1.14 8.18
C ASN A 59 12.74 0.93 6.67
N TRP A 60 12.16 -0.21 6.27
CA TRP A 60 11.88 -0.48 4.86
C TRP A 60 10.82 0.44 4.26
N GLU A 61 9.78 0.79 5.01
CA GLU A 61 8.78 1.77 4.59
C GLU A 61 9.40 3.15 4.42
N LYS A 62 10.24 3.57 5.36
CA LYS A 62 10.98 4.83 5.26
C LYS A 62 11.90 4.84 4.04
N GLU A 63 12.68 3.78 3.84
CA GLU A 63 13.54 3.63 2.66
C GLU A 63 12.70 3.68 1.38
N ALA A 64 11.59 2.95 1.30
CA ALA A 64 10.70 2.99 0.14
C ALA A 64 10.22 4.42 -0.14
N ILE A 65 9.69 5.12 0.88
CA ILE A 65 9.18 6.49 0.74
C ILE A 65 10.28 7.48 0.32
N GLU A 66 11.47 7.40 0.93
CA GLU A 66 12.61 8.30 0.65
C GLU A 66 13.32 8.00 -0.68
N TRP A 67 13.21 6.78 -1.20
CA TRP A 67 13.79 6.40 -2.48
C TRP A 67 13.22 7.26 -3.60
N LYS A 68 14.04 8.16 -4.17
CA LYS A 68 13.63 9.17 -5.17
C LYS A 68 12.88 8.55 -6.37
N TRP A 69 11.56 8.65 -6.31
CA TRP A 69 10.56 8.01 -7.18
C TRP A 69 10.63 8.40 -8.66
N TRP A 70 11.24 9.54 -8.99
CA TRP A 70 11.27 10.09 -10.36
C TRP A 70 12.17 9.29 -11.32
N ARG A 71 12.83 8.23 -10.82
CA ARG A 71 13.77 7.38 -11.58
C ARG A 71 13.33 5.91 -11.67
N GLN A 72 12.11 5.57 -11.27
CA GLN A 72 11.67 4.17 -11.25
C GLN A 72 11.14 3.70 -12.62
N TRP A 73 11.69 2.58 -13.11
CA TRP A 73 11.20 1.82 -14.27
C TRP A 73 10.07 0.83 -13.90
N ASN A 74 9.64 0.79 -12.62
CA ASN A 74 8.60 -0.09 -12.07
C ASN A 74 7.43 0.72 -11.48
N ARG A 75 6.98 1.77 -12.18
CA ARG A 75 5.75 2.50 -11.81
C ARG A 75 4.56 1.78 -12.44
N ILE A 76 3.62 1.33 -11.61
CA ILE A 76 2.32 0.86 -12.08
C ILE A 76 1.36 2.01 -11.87
N GLU A 77 0.88 2.59 -12.97
CA GLU A 77 -0.18 3.59 -12.96
C GLU A 77 -1.50 2.86 -13.20
N ILE A 78 -2.36 2.86 -12.19
CA ILE A 78 -3.72 2.32 -12.29
C ILE A 78 -4.61 3.54 -12.30
N TYR A 79 -5.17 3.83 -13.47
CA TYR A 79 -6.15 4.89 -13.65
C TYR A 79 -7.53 4.28 -13.45
N PHE A 80 -8.33 4.86 -12.56
CA PHE A 80 -9.74 4.54 -12.41
C PHE A 80 -10.52 5.66 -13.11
N GLU A 81 -11.36 5.32 -14.08
CA GLU A 81 -12.32 6.29 -14.62
C GLU A 81 -13.49 6.42 -13.62
N ASP A 82 -14.04 7.63 -13.43
CA ASP A 82 -15.15 7.95 -12.50
C ASP A 82 -16.35 6.97 -12.55
N GLY A 83 -16.50 6.20 -13.64
CA GLY A 83 -17.56 5.22 -13.82
C GLY A 83 -17.22 3.77 -13.43
N ASP A 84 -15.97 3.48 -13.03
CA ASP A 84 -15.50 2.11 -12.76
C ASP A 84 -15.52 1.74 -11.26
N ILE A 85 -15.84 2.69 -10.37
CA ILE A 85 -15.93 2.48 -8.91
C ILE A 85 -17.33 2.90 -8.41
N GLY A 86 -18.29 1.98 -8.50
CA GLY A 86 -19.68 2.12 -8.04
C GLY A 86 -20.62 1.38 -9.02
N ASP A 87 -21.49 0.43 -8.61
CA ASP A 87 -22.75 0.65 -7.89
C ASP A 87 -23.04 -0.39 -6.77
N GLY A 88 -22.04 -1.15 -6.34
CA GLY A 88 -22.21 -2.22 -5.34
C GLY A 88 -22.43 -3.62 -5.92
#